data_AF-A0A925IM89-F1
#
_entry.id   AF-A0A925IM89-F1
#
_cell.length_a   1.000
_cell.length_b   1.000
_cell.length_c   1.000
_cell.angle_alpha   90.00
_cell.angle_beta   90.00
_cell.angle_gamma   90.00
#
_symmetry.space_group_name_H-M   'P 1'
#
loop_
_entity.id
_entity.type
_entity.pdbx_description
1 polymer ?
#
loop_
_entity_poly.entity_id
_entity_poly.type
_entity_poly.pdbx_seq_one_letter_code
_entity_poly.pdbx_strand_id
1 'polypeptide(L)'
;MTNKILDRRDFLKLAGLTALGAVSACAPAQTVDISTPTTQPTVVPLPIKQKNRVLRIAHMTDFHVEPQGVSSAGMTRALHHAQSQADHPDFILNTGDSIMDALETSKSKAVGQWLTYNSIMKNENSLPVIHAIGNHDVWGWGVADASIKKDPLYGKEMALERLGLKNRYYSFDQAGWHFIV
;
A
#
# COMPACT_ATOMS: atom_id res chain seq x y z
N MET A 1 -5.52 -40.72 -13.88
CA MET A 1 -5.66 -40.00 -12.60
C MET A 1 -5.45 -38.52 -12.88
N THR A 2 -6.52 -37.73 -12.90
CA THR A 2 -6.46 -36.29 -13.18
C THR A 2 -6.40 -35.52 -11.86
N ASN A 3 -5.28 -34.85 -11.58
CA ASN A 3 -5.14 -33.96 -10.44
C ASN A 3 -6.04 -32.74 -10.64
N LYS A 4 -7.09 -32.64 -9.82
CA LYS A 4 -7.90 -31.41 -9.71
C LYS A 4 -7.07 -30.40 -8.92
N ILE A 5 -6.72 -29.28 -9.56
CA ILE A 5 -6.14 -28.12 -8.89
C ILE A 5 -7.27 -27.45 -8.11
N LEU A 6 -7.09 -27.31 -6.79
CA LEU A 6 -8.02 -26.60 -5.92
C LEU A 6 -8.00 -25.11 -6.25
N ASP A 7 -9.16 -24.56 -6.62
CA ASP A 7 -9.30 -23.12 -6.86
C ASP A 7 -9.54 -22.37 -5.54
N ARG A 8 -9.28 -21.07 -5.54
CA ARG A 8 -9.44 -20.11 -4.43
C ARG A 8 -10.78 -20.25 -3.71
N ARG A 9 -11.86 -20.56 -4.43
CA ARG A 9 -13.20 -20.80 -3.83
C ARG A 9 -13.26 -22.04 -2.95
N ASP A 10 -12.52 -23.10 -3.30
CA ASP A 10 -12.49 -24.34 -2.51
C ASP A 10 -11.62 -24.18 -1.26
N PHE A 11 -10.52 -23.43 -1.36
CA PHE A 11 -9.69 -23.07 -0.21
C PHE A 11 -10.47 -22.26 0.84
N LEU A 12 -11.24 -21.26 0.41
CA LEU A 12 -12.03 -20.42 1.33
C LEU A 12 -13.15 -21.19 2.04
N LYS A 13 -13.77 -22.18 1.37
CA LYS A 13 -14.76 -23.05 2.01
C LYS A 13 -14.14 -23.94 3.07
N LEU A 14 -12.94 -24.48 2.80
CA LEU A 14 -12.23 -25.34 3.74
C LEU A 14 -11.77 -24.58 4.99
N ALA A 15 -11.28 -23.34 4.81
CA ALA A 15 -10.89 -22.48 5.93
C ALA A 15 -12.08 -22.01 6.79
N GLY A 16 -13.27 -21.85 6.19
CA GLY A 16 -14.49 -21.51 6.93
C GLY A 16 -15.02 -22.64 7.82
N LEU A 17 -14.79 -23.89 7.43
CA LEU A 17 -15.24 -25.08 8.18
C LEU A 17 -14.38 -25.39 9.41
N THR A 18 -13.14 -24.91 9.47
CA THR A 18 -12.27 -25.08 10.65
C THR A 18 -12.57 -24.11 11.80
N ALA A 19 -13.45 -23.12 11.62
CA ALA A 19 -13.79 -22.12 12.64
C ALA A 19 -15.03 -22.46 13.51
N LEU A 20 -15.71 -23.60 13.27
CA LEU A 20 -16.95 -23.97 13.97
C LEU A 20 -16.96 -25.39 14.57
N GLY A 21 -15.82 -26.07 14.60
CA GLY A 21 -15.72 -27.47 15.02
C GLY A 21 -15.31 -27.67 16.48
N ALA A 22 -16.09 -27.19 17.44
CA ALA A 22 -16.02 -27.65 18.83
C ALA A 22 -17.38 -27.45 19.52
N VAL A 23 -18.34 -28.34 19.27
CA VAL A 23 -19.51 -28.48 20.15
C VAL A 23 -19.59 -29.95 20.55
N SER A 24 -19.11 -30.19 21.77
CA SER A 24 -19.17 -31.46 22.47
C SER A 24 -20.61 -31.81 22.85
N ALA A 25 -20.91 -33.10 22.70
CA ALA A 25 -21.89 -33.96 23.37
C ALA A 25 -23.00 -33.34 24.25
N CYS A 26 -24.21 -33.84 23.98
CA CYS A 26 -25.46 -33.62 24.71
C CYS A 26 -25.39 -33.98 26.20
N ALA A 27 -25.97 -33.12 27.05
CA ALA A 27 -26.44 -33.43 28.40
C ALA A 27 -27.79 -32.71 28.64
N PRO A 28 -28.72 -33.27 29.44
CA PRO A 28 -30.05 -32.71 29.62
C PRO A 28 -30.02 -31.41 30.43
N ALA A 29 -30.86 -30.45 30.03
CA ALA A 29 -30.98 -29.15 30.68
C ALA A 29 -31.53 -29.29 32.11
N GLN A 30 -30.72 -28.96 33.11
CA GLN A 30 -31.20 -28.68 34.46
C GLN A 30 -31.74 -27.25 34.50
N THR A 31 -32.95 -27.08 35.03
CA THR A 31 -33.55 -25.79 35.35
C THR A 31 -32.74 -25.13 36.47
N VAL A 32 -31.99 -24.08 36.14
CA VAL A 32 -31.24 -23.28 37.11
C VAL A 32 -32.16 -22.19 37.65
N ASP A 33 -32.33 -22.18 38.97
CA ASP A 33 -33.04 -21.17 39.73
C ASP A 33 -32.32 -19.81 39.65
N ILE A 34 -32.99 -18.79 39.11
CA ILE A 34 -32.46 -17.45 38.90
C ILE A 34 -32.79 -16.61 40.14
N SER A 35 -32.13 -16.91 41.26
CA SER A 35 -32.30 -16.11 42.48
C SER A 35 -31.03 -15.89 43.30
N THR A 36 -29.86 -16.31 42.80
CA THR A 36 -28.55 -15.96 43.37
C THR A 36 -27.86 -14.88 42.54
N PRO A 37 -27.36 -13.78 43.15
CA PRO A 37 -26.54 -12.83 42.44
C PRO A 37 -25.18 -13.47 42.17
N THR A 38 -25.00 -13.94 40.93
CA THR A 38 -23.73 -14.48 40.46
C THR A 38 -22.72 -13.34 40.41
N THR A 39 -21.76 -13.32 41.32
CA THR A 39 -20.58 -12.47 41.21
C THR A 39 -19.84 -12.87 39.95
N GLN A 40 -19.97 -12.04 38.91
CA GLN A 40 -19.28 -12.23 37.64
C GLN A 40 -17.77 -12.23 37.94
N PRO A 41 -17.02 -13.29 37.58
CA PRO A 41 -15.58 -13.28 37.77
C PRO A 41 -15.03 -12.09 36.99
N THR A 42 -14.36 -11.18 37.69
CA THR A 42 -13.59 -10.10 37.09
C THR A 42 -12.53 -10.74 36.22
N VAL A 43 -12.78 -10.78 34.90
CA VAL A 43 -11.77 -11.14 33.91
C VAL A 43 -10.74 -10.02 33.95
N VAL A 44 -9.69 -10.20 34.74
CA VAL A 44 -8.53 -9.32 34.71
C VAL A 44 -7.89 -9.54 33.34
N PRO A 45 -7.85 -8.53 32.45
CA PRO A 45 -7.20 -8.69 31.15
C PRO A 45 -5.75 -9.04 31.42
N LEU A 46 -5.28 -10.16 30.87
CA LEU A 46 -3.85 -10.46 30.87
C LEU A 46 -3.11 -9.27 30.28
N PRO A 47 -2.01 -8.81 30.89
CA PRO A 47 -1.24 -7.71 30.35
C PRO A 47 -0.80 -8.11 28.94
N ILE A 48 -1.37 -7.46 27.94
CA ILE A 48 -0.94 -7.62 26.56
C ILE A 48 0.50 -7.12 26.55
N LYS A 49 1.46 -8.05 26.46
CA LYS A 49 2.86 -7.71 26.27
C LYS A 49 2.93 -6.87 25.00
N GLN A 50 3.08 -5.55 25.17
CA GLN A 50 3.25 -4.60 24.08
C GLN A 50 4.39 -5.14 23.21
N LYS A 51 4.05 -5.62 22.02
CA LYS A 51 5.07 -6.03 21.06
C LYS A 51 5.77 -4.74 20.64
N ASN A 52 7.10 -4.70 20.78
CA ASN A 52 7.89 -3.57 20.32
C ASN A 52 7.65 -3.42 18.81
N ARG A 53 7.09 -2.28 18.40
CA ARG A 53 6.97 -1.92 16.99
C ARG A 53 8.38 -1.72 16.45
N VAL A 54 8.72 -2.43 15.37
CA VAL A 54 10.07 -2.40 14.77
C VAL A 54 10.14 -1.53 13.51
N LEU A 55 8.98 -1.20 12.93
CA LEU A 55 8.86 -0.44 11.70
C LEU A 55 7.47 0.21 11.61
N ARG A 56 7.40 1.43 11.06
CA ARG A 56 6.19 2.14 10.69
C ARG A 56 6.35 2.70 9.28
N ILE A 57 5.39 2.39 8.41
CA ILE A 57 5.42 2.78 7.00
C ILE A 57 4.25 3.70 6.72
N ALA A 58 4.49 4.83 6.05
CA ALA A 58 3.42 5.64 5.48
C ALA A 58 3.16 5.16 4.04
N HIS A 59 2.07 4.43 3.81
CA HIS A 59 1.65 4.06 2.46
C HIS A 59 0.91 5.24 1.83
N MET A 60 1.52 5.90 0.86
CA MET A 60 1.00 7.10 0.20
C MET A 60 1.16 6.95 -1.30
N THR A 61 0.05 6.71 -2.00
CA THR A 61 -0.03 6.37 -3.42
C THR A 61 -1.01 7.28 -4.12
N ASP A 62 -1.06 7.22 -5.45
CA ASP A 62 -2.10 7.87 -6.26
C ASP A 62 -2.19 9.37 -5.95
N PHE A 63 -1.02 10.02 -5.87
CA PHE A 63 -0.98 11.46 -5.70
C PHE A 63 -1.60 12.18 -6.88
N HIS A 64 -1.49 11.60 -8.09
CA HIS A 64 -2.00 12.17 -9.33
C HIS A 64 -1.62 13.65 -9.45
N VAL A 65 -0.34 13.95 -9.20
CA VAL A 65 0.10 15.34 -9.13
C VAL A 65 0.23 15.95 -10.53
N GLU A 66 -0.19 17.20 -10.65
CA GLU A 66 -0.01 17.99 -11.86
C GLU A 66 0.35 19.44 -11.51
N PRO A 67 0.97 20.19 -12.45
CA PRO A 67 1.44 21.55 -12.17
C PRO A 67 0.32 22.54 -11.85
N GLN A 68 -0.90 22.31 -12.35
CA GLN A 68 -2.07 23.15 -12.09
C GLN A 68 -3.07 22.42 -11.21
N GLY A 69 -3.75 23.14 -10.33
CA GLY A 69 -4.84 22.58 -9.52
C GLY A 69 -4.45 22.24 -8.08
N VAL A 70 -5.31 21.47 -7.42
CA VAL A 70 -5.24 21.24 -5.96
C VAL A 70 -4.34 20.08 -5.55
N SER A 71 -3.93 19.22 -6.49
CA SER A 71 -3.18 18.00 -6.20
C SER A 71 -1.80 18.31 -5.61
N SER A 72 -1.09 19.31 -6.13
CA SER A 72 0.18 19.78 -5.58
C SER A 72 0.06 20.19 -4.09
N ALA A 73 -0.93 21.03 -3.77
CA ALA A 73 -1.17 21.45 -2.39
C ALA A 73 -1.66 20.30 -1.50
N GLY A 74 -2.45 19.38 -2.04
CA GLY A 74 -2.92 18.18 -1.35
C GLY A 74 -1.77 17.25 -0.98
N MET A 75 -0.89 16.97 -1.94
CA MET A 75 0.33 16.18 -1.76
C MET A 75 1.22 16.78 -0.67
N THR A 76 1.54 18.09 -0.74
CA THR A 76 2.32 18.77 0.30
C THR A 76 1.71 18.62 1.69
N ARG A 77 0.39 18.86 1.83
CA ARG A 77 -0.29 18.69 3.13
C ARG A 77 -0.24 17.25 3.63
N ALA A 78 -0.41 16.27 2.74
CA ALA A 78 -0.35 14.86 3.09
C ALA A 78 1.06 14.47 3.56
N LEU A 79 2.11 14.93 2.88
CA LEU A 79 3.50 14.72 3.27
C LEU A 79 3.81 15.34 4.63
N HIS A 80 3.40 16.58 4.87
CA HIS A 80 3.57 17.24 6.16
C HIS A 80 2.83 16.51 7.27
N HIS A 81 1.60 16.07 7.02
CA HIS A 81 0.81 15.31 8.00
C HIS A 81 1.46 13.97 8.36
N ALA A 82 1.96 13.23 7.38
CA ALA A 82 2.66 11.97 7.62
C ALA A 82 3.94 12.20 8.45
N GLN A 83 4.67 13.26 8.13
CA GLN A 83 5.89 13.64 8.85
C GLN A 83 5.63 14.26 10.23
N SER A 84 4.43 14.76 10.53
CA SER A 84 4.11 15.36 11.83
C SER A 84 3.58 14.38 12.87
N GLN A 85 3.48 13.09 12.53
CA GLN A 85 2.98 12.08 13.46
C GLN A 85 3.96 11.91 14.63
N ALA A 86 3.46 11.89 15.87
CA ALA A 86 4.30 11.73 17.07
C ALA A 86 5.17 10.46 17.05
N ASP A 87 4.66 9.40 16.41
CA ASP A 87 5.41 8.21 16.06
C ASP A 87 5.65 8.28 14.54
N HIS A 88 6.79 8.82 14.15
CA HIS A 88 7.11 9.15 12.77
C HIS A 88 7.25 7.87 11.92
N PRO A 89 6.80 7.87 10.65
CA PRO A 89 7.11 6.77 9.74
C PRO A 89 8.62 6.69 9.47
N ASP A 90 9.15 5.48 9.32
CA ASP A 90 10.54 5.23 8.93
C ASP A 90 10.77 5.54 7.44
N PHE A 91 9.75 5.32 6.61
CA PHE A 91 9.76 5.66 5.19
C PHE A 91 8.34 5.80 4.64
N ILE A 92 8.24 6.42 3.46
CA ILE A 92 7.05 6.45 2.63
C ILE A 92 7.13 5.31 1.61
N LEU A 93 6.08 4.50 1.53
CA LEU A 93 5.87 3.57 0.43
C LEU A 93 4.91 4.23 -0.56
N ASN A 94 5.41 4.60 -1.74
CA ASN A 94 4.59 5.09 -2.84
C ASN A 94 4.45 3.97 -3.87
N THR A 95 3.22 3.47 -4.05
CA THR A 95 2.95 2.32 -4.91
C THR A 95 2.57 2.69 -6.35
N GLY A 96 2.89 3.91 -6.79
CA GLY A 96 2.66 4.37 -8.15
C GLY A 96 1.61 5.47 -8.25
N ASP A 97 1.32 5.82 -9.50
CA ASP A 97 0.42 6.91 -9.89
C ASP A 97 0.81 8.21 -9.18
N SER A 98 2.11 8.50 -9.27
CA SER A 98 2.74 9.66 -8.65
C SER A 98 2.35 10.95 -9.35
N ILE A 99 2.21 10.88 -10.68
CA ILE A 99 1.78 11.99 -11.54
C ILE A 99 0.38 11.74 -12.11
N MET A 100 -0.31 12.80 -12.51
CA MET A 100 -1.71 12.76 -12.98
C MET A 100 -1.92 11.88 -14.21
N ASP A 101 -1.10 12.00 -15.25
CA ASP A 101 -1.21 11.18 -16.46
C ASP A 101 0.01 11.34 -17.37
N ALA A 102 0.75 10.26 -17.60
CA ALA A 102 1.71 10.13 -18.69
C ALA A 102 1.22 9.22 -19.83
N LEU A 103 0.14 8.46 -19.63
CA LEU A 103 -0.32 7.42 -20.52
C LEU A 103 -0.77 7.99 -21.87
N GLU A 104 -1.57 9.06 -21.84
CA GLU A 104 -2.27 9.64 -23.00
C GLU A 104 -1.89 11.11 -23.26
N THR A 105 -0.67 11.50 -22.92
CA THR A 105 -0.24 12.92 -23.00
C THR A 105 1.06 13.13 -23.77
N SER A 106 1.32 14.40 -24.12
CA SER A 106 2.57 14.78 -24.76
C SER A 106 3.76 14.64 -23.81
N LYS A 107 4.95 14.36 -24.35
CA LYS A 107 6.20 14.30 -23.57
C LYS A 107 6.38 15.52 -22.66
N SER A 108 6.12 16.72 -23.19
CA SER A 108 6.25 17.98 -22.44
C SER A 108 5.33 18.05 -21.23
N LYS A 109 4.08 17.57 -21.34
CA LYS A 109 3.13 17.54 -20.23
C LYS A 109 3.54 16.52 -19.17
N ALA A 110 3.91 15.30 -19.56
CA ALA A 110 4.40 14.28 -18.64
C ALA A 110 5.64 14.77 -17.87
N VAL A 111 6.60 15.37 -18.58
CA VAL A 111 7.79 15.99 -17.96
C VAL A 111 7.40 17.10 -16.99
N GLY A 112 6.44 17.95 -17.34
CA GLY A 112 5.95 19.00 -16.44
C GLY A 112 5.41 18.44 -15.12
N GLN A 113 4.59 17.39 -15.17
CA GLN A 113 4.06 16.73 -13.97
C GLN A 113 5.18 16.11 -13.12
N TRP A 114 6.15 15.43 -13.74
CA TRP A 114 7.30 14.88 -13.03
C TRP A 114 8.15 15.97 -12.35
N LEU A 115 8.38 17.10 -13.01
CA LEU A 115 9.08 18.23 -12.42
C LEU A 115 8.34 18.77 -11.19
N THR A 116 7.01 18.84 -11.25
CA THR A 116 6.19 19.21 -10.08
C THR A 116 6.32 18.19 -8.96
N TYR A 117 6.16 16.89 -9.25
CA TYR A 117 6.33 15.81 -8.28
C TYR A 117 7.70 15.87 -7.61
N ASN A 118 8.78 15.88 -8.39
CA ASN A 118 10.14 15.90 -7.88
C ASN A 118 10.44 17.16 -7.06
N SER A 119 9.91 18.31 -7.46
CA SER A 119 10.05 19.57 -6.71
C SER A 119 9.38 19.48 -5.33
N ILE A 120 8.15 18.99 -5.27
CA ILE A 120 7.43 18.80 -4.01
C ILE A 120 8.17 17.80 -3.12
N MET A 121 8.56 16.63 -3.66
CA MET A 121 9.29 15.63 -2.88
C MET A 121 10.62 16.17 -2.34
N LYS A 122 11.33 16.98 -3.12
CA LYS A 122 12.59 17.60 -2.70
C LYS A 122 12.40 18.65 -1.60
N ASN A 123 11.36 19.47 -1.69
CA ASN A 123 11.19 20.63 -0.81
C ASN A 123 10.36 20.30 0.44
N GLU A 124 9.44 19.33 0.35
CA GLU A 124 8.39 19.10 1.35
C GLU A 124 8.48 17.74 2.04
N ASN A 125 9.40 16.86 1.62
CA ASN A 125 9.60 15.54 2.22
C ASN A 125 11.05 15.30 2.64
N SER A 126 11.21 14.81 3.87
CA SER A 126 12.49 14.41 4.45
C SER A 126 12.63 12.89 4.67
N LEU A 127 11.54 12.14 4.54
CA LEU A 127 11.55 10.69 4.73
C LEU A 127 12.13 9.97 3.50
N PRO A 128 12.83 8.83 3.68
CA PRO A 128 13.11 7.92 2.58
C PRO A 128 11.83 7.51 1.87
N VAL A 129 11.92 7.28 0.55
CA VAL A 129 10.76 6.91 -0.26
C VAL A 129 11.09 5.68 -1.08
N ILE A 130 10.23 4.69 -0.98
CA ILE A 130 10.27 3.45 -1.74
C ILE A 130 9.18 3.55 -2.80
N HIS A 131 9.58 3.50 -4.07
CA HIS A 131 8.67 3.71 -5.19
C HIS A 131 8.39 2.41 -5.94
N ALA A 132 7.11 2.18 -6.24
CA ALA A 132 6.68 1.36 -7.37
C ALA A 132 6.20 2.27 -8.52
N ILE A 133 5.86 1.67 -9.66
CA ILE A 133 5.41 2.38 -10.86
C ILE A 133 3.95 1.99 -11.13
N GLY A 134 3.06 2.99 -11.14
CA GLY A 134 1.65 2.84 -11.48
C GLY A 134 1.42 2.99 -12.98
N ASN A 135 0.16 2.88 -13.43
CA ASN A 135 -0.14 3.01 -14.86
C ASN A 135 -0.08 4.47 -15.35
N HIS A 136 -0.42 5.44 -14.51
CA HIS A 136 -0.34 6.87 -14.86
C HIS A 136 1.11 7.37 -14.96
N ASP A 137 2.06 6.62 -14.42
CA ASP A 137 3.49 6.92 -14.52
C ASP A 137 4.09 6.46 -15.88
N VAL A 138 3.39 5.61 -16.63
CA VAL A 138 3.89 4.99 -17.86
C VAL A 138 3.65 5.91 -19.06
N TRP A 139 4.73 6.42 -19.66
CA TRP A 139 4.59 7.41 -20.71
C TRP A 139 4.30 6.79 -22.09
N GLY A 140 3.24 7.30 -22.73
CA GLY A 140 3.00 7.11 -24.16
C GLY A 140 2.34 5.80 -24.57
N TRP A 141 1.94 4.91 -23.65
CA TRP A 141 1.26 3.66 -24.02
C TRP A 141 -0.14 3.89 -24.64
N GLY A 142 -0.81 4.99 -24.31
CA GLY A 142 -2.10 5.37 -24.89
C GLY A 142 -2.01 6.40 -26.03
N VAL A 143 -0.81 6.84 -26.41
CA VAL A 143 -0.63 7.80 -27.50
C VAL A 143 -0.66 7.08 -28.86
N ALA A 144 -1.51 7.57 -29.78
CA ALA A 144 -1.76 6.93 -31.07
C ALA A 144 -0.55 6.94 -32.03
N ASP A 145 0.30 7.96 -31.95
CA ASP A 145 1.50 8.04 -32.79
C ASP A 145 2.53 6.97 -32.38
N ALA A 146 2.70 5.94 -33.21
CA ALA A 146 3.65 4.87 -32.97
C ALA A 146 5.12 5.32 -33.01
N SER A 147 5.42 6.51 -33.55
CA SER A 147 6.79 7.03 -33.65
C SER A 147 7.45 7.25 -32.28
N ILE A 148 6.64 7.56 -31.26
CA ILE A 148 7.09 7.80 -29.88
C ILE A 148 7.78 6.58 -29.26
N LYS A 149 7.51 5.37 -29.76
CA LYS A 149 8.12 4.13 -29.25
C LYS A 149 9.64 4.09 -29.42
N LYS A 150 10.19 4.99 -30.25
CA LYS A 150 11.63 5.17 -30.48
C LYS A 150 12.26 6.15 -29.49
N ASP A 151 11.47 6.91 -28.73
CA ASP A 151 12.00 7.83 -27.72
C ASP A 151 12.57 7.03 -26.55
N PRO A 152 13.77 7.36 -26.05
CA PRO A 152 14.40 6.61 -24.95
C PRO A 152 13.60 6.66 -23.64
N LEU A 153 12.68 7.62 -23.47
CA LEU A 153 11.83 7.71 -22.29
C LEU A 153 10.52 6.91 -22.40
N TYR A 154 10.24 6.30 -23.57
CA TYR A 154 8.98 5.62 -23.82
C TYR A 154 8.68 4.51 -22.81
N GLY A 155 7.39 4.35 -22.48
CA GLY A 155 6.93 3.36 -21.53
C GLY A 155 7.39 3.71 -20.12
N LYS A 156 8.08 2.77 -19.46
CA LYS A 156 8.44 2.90 -18.05
C LYS A 156 9.76 3.65 -17.82
N GLU A 157 10.52 3.92 -18.87
CA GLU A 157 11.86 4.53 -18.76
C GLU A 157 11.80 5.95 -18.17
N MET A 158 10.79 6.74 -18.54
CA MET A 158 10.58 8.05 -17.92
C MET A 158 10.40 7.95 -16.40
N ALA A 159 9.53 7.04 -15.94
CA ALA A 159 9.29 6.85 -14.51
C ALA A 159 10.56 6.35 -13.79
N LEU A 160 11.29 5.40 -14.39
CA LEU A 160 12.56 4.91 -13.84
C LEU A 160 13.56 6.06 -13.65
N GLU A 161 13.75 6.89 -14.67
CA GLU A 161 14.64 8.05 -14.60
C GLU A 161 14.20 9.04 -13.52
N ARG A 162 12.91 9.42 -13.52
CA ARG A 162 12.36 10.46 -12.65
C ARG A 162 12.23 10.06 -11.18
N LEU A 163 12.13 8.76 -10.91
CA LEU A 163 12.12 8.19 -9.57
C LEU A 163 13.52 7.73 -9.11
N GLY A 164 14.54 7.82 -9.98
CA GLY A 164 15.90 7.35 -9.66
C GLY A 164 16.00 5.83 -9.50
N LEU A 165 15.11 5.07 -10.13
CA LEU A 165 15.05 3.62 -10.03
C LEU A 165 15.95 2.98 -11.09
N LYS A 166 16.84 2.08 -10.66
CA LYS A 166 17.66 1.27 -11.58
C LYS A 166 16.85 0.18 -12.28
N ASN A 167 15.88 -0.41 -11.57
CA ASN A 167 15.08 -1.52 -12.05
C ASN A 167 13.61 -1.29 -11.69
N ARG A 168 12.70 -1.87 -12.49
CA ARG A 168 11.25 -1.82 -12.26
C ARG A 168 10.79 -2.65 -11.06
N TYR A 169 11.57 -3.68 -10.75
CA TYR A 169 11.33 -4.60 -9.65
C TYR A 169 12.60 -4.68 -8.83
N TYR A 170 12.46 -4.68 -7.51
CA TYR A 170 13.58 -4.78 -6.60
C TYR A 170 13.11 -5.29 -5.24
N SER A 171 14.07 -5.59 -4.38
CA SER A 171 13.78 -6.02 -3.02
C SER A 171 14.81 -5.45 -2.07
N PHE A 172 14.43 -5.31 -0.80
CA PHE A 172 15.32 -4.85 0.25
C PHE A 172 14.87 -5.40 1.60
N ASP A 173 15.78 -5.41 2.56
CA ASP A 173 15.48 -5.82 3.94
C ASP A 173 15.51 -4.60 4.87
N GLN A 174 14.51 -4.47 5.74
CA GLN A 174 14.48 -3.43 6.77
C GLN A 174 13.80 -3.93 8.04
N ALA A 175 14.43 -3.70 9.19
CA ALA A 175 13.91 -4.07 10.51
C ALA A 175 13.47 -5.56 10.64
N GLY A 176 14.18 -6.47 9.95
CA GLY A 176 13.89 -7.90 9.94
C GLY A 176 12.79 -8.34 8.98
N TRP A 177 12.30 -7.44 8.13
CA TRP A 177 11.33 -7.71 7.07
C TRP A 177 11.99 -7.66 5.68
N HIS A 178 11.59 -8.58 4.80
CA HIS A 178 11.96 -8.57 3.40
C HIS A 178 10.83 -7.96 2.55
N PHE A 179 11.12 -6.91 1.81
CA PHE A 179 10.20 -6.21 0.93
C PHE A 179 10.51 -6.55 -0.52
N ILE A 180 9.47 -6.77 -1.32
CA ILE A 180 9.53 -6.94 -2.78
C ILE A 180 8.62 -5.89 -3.37
N VAL A 181 9.18 -5.06 -4.25
CA VAL A 181 8.53 -3.94 -4.92
C VAL A 181 8.54 -4.18 -6.42
#